data_AF-E7GPS5-F1
#
_entry.id   AF-E7GPS5-F1
#
_cell.length_a   1.000
_cell.length_b   1.000
_cell.length_c   1.000
_cell.angle_alpha   90.00
_cell.angle_beta   90.00
_cell.angle_gamma   90.00
#
_symmetry.space_group_name_H-M   'P 1'
#
loop_
_entity.id
_entity.type
_entity.pdbx_description
1 polymer ?
#
loop_
_entity_poly.entity_id
_entity_poly.type
_entity_poly.pdbx_seq_one_letter_code
_entity_poly.pdbx_strand_id
1 'polypeptide(L)' 'MEQEKNNQYDKNAIRVVNEQRKLLGYVPRYYAQAFNKFIEEKRIRECHVVNVEKENCCDECICVLLKLNELKD' A
#
# COMPACT_ATOMS: atom_id res chain seq x y z
N MET A 1 4.49 -3.50 2.25
CA MET A 1 4.08 -2.07 2.17
C MET A 1 4.89 -1.29 3.19
N GLU A 2 5.32 -0.08 2.86
CA GLU A 2 6.27 0.69 3.68
C GLU A 2 5.85 2.17 3.70
N GLN A 3 5.87 2.82 4.87
CA GLN A 3 5.62 4.26 4.99
C GLN A 3 6.81 5.06 4.43
N GLU A 4 6.55 6.12 3.66
CA GLU A 4 7.57 7.05 3.15
C GLU A 4 7.38 8.43 3.81
N LYS A 5 7.82 8.54 5.06
CA LYS A 5 7.59 9.73 5.91
C LYS A 5 8.23 11.03 5.37
N ASN A 6 9.24 10.90 4.51
CA ASN A 6 9.98 12.03 3.94
C ASN A 6 9.48 12.40 2.52
N ASN A 7 8.34 11.88 2.08
CA ASN A 7 7.78 12.24 0.78
C ASN A 7 7.35 13.71 0.76
N GLN A 8 7.89 14.48 -0.19
CA GLN A 8 7.66 15.93 -0.29
C GLN A 8 6.23 16.33 -0.72
N TYR A 9 5.45 15.40 -1.27
CA TYR A 9 4.11 15.66 -1.80
C TYR A 9 2.98 15.12 -0.92
N ASP A 10 3.24 14.06 -0.15
CA ASP A 10 2.27 13.43 0.71
C ASP A 10 2.94 12.82 1.95
N LYS A 11 2.76 13.48 3.11
CA LYS A 11 3.28 12.98 4.40
C LYS A 11 2.74 11.60 4.80
N ASN A 12 1.64 11.17 4.19
CA ASN A 12 1.02 9.88 4.43
C ASN A 12 1.43 8.84 3.36
N ALA A 13 2.34 9.15 2.44
CA ALA A 13 2.72 8.26 1.35
C ALA A 13 3.09 6.86 1.84
N ILE A 14 2.48 5.84 1.20
CA ILE A 14 2.78 4.44 1.47
C ILE A 14 3.17 3.79 0.16
N ARG A 15 4.37 3.21 0.15
CA ARG A 15 4.92 2.45 -0.96
C ARG A 15 4.40 1.02 -0.93
N VAL A 16 3.96 0.54 -2.09
CA VAL A 16 3.75 -0.87 -2.36
C VAL A 16 5.03 -1.39 -2.99
N VAL A 17 5.67 -2.37 -2.35
CA VAL A 17 6.93 -2.98 -2.78
C VAL A 17 6.78 -4.48 -2.89
N ASN A 18 7.51 -5.10 -3.81
CA ASN A 18 7.61 -6.55 -3.89
C ASN A 18 8.63 -7.11 -2.87
N GLU A 19 8.84 -8.44 -2.87
CA GLU A 19 9.78 -9.13 -1.98
C GLU A 19 11.24 -8.66 -2.14
N GLN A 20 11.61 -8.18 -3.33
CA GLN A 20 12.94 -7.61 -3.62
C GLN A 20 13.04 -6.11 -3.25
N ARG A 21 12.03 -5.55 -2.57
CA ARG A 21 11.89 -4.13 -2.21
C ARG A 21 11.80 -3.18 -3.42
N LYS A 22 11.51 -3.70 -4.62
CA LYS A 22 11.25 -2.89 -5.81
C LYS A 22 9.90 -2.19 -5.65
N LEU A 23 9.87 -0.88 -5.92
CA LEU A 23 8.65 -0.09 -5.92
C LEU A 23 7.72 -0.56 -7.05
N LEU A 24 6.49 -0.91 -6.69
CA LEU A 24 5.42 -1.23 -7.62
C LEU A 24 4.46 -0.04 -7.79
N GLY A 25 4.32 0.81 -6.77
CA GLY A 25 3.44 1.98 -6.80
C GLY A 25 3.15 2.52 -5.41
N TYR A 26 2.15 3.39 -5.32
CA TYR A 26 1.71 4.00 -4.06
C TYR A 26 0.26 3.64 -3.76
N VAL A 27 -0.07 3.56 -2.48
CA VAL A 27 -1.48 3.56 -2.05
C VAL A 27 -2.10 4.90 -2.45
N PRO A 28 -3.31 4.91 -3.05
CA PRO A 28 -3.99 6.16 -3.36
C PRO A 28 -4.14 7.06 -2.12
N ARG A 29 -3.87 8.35 -2.27
CA ARG A 29 -3.83 9.34 -1.18
C ARG A 29 -5.06 9.30 -0.27
N TYR A 30 -6.24 9.12 -0.84
CA TYR A 30 -7.50 9.08 -0.09
C TYR A 30 -7.66 7.85 0.81
N TYR A 31 -6.85 6.80 0.62
CA TYR A 31 -6.76 5.65 1.53
C TYR A 31 -5.55 5.68 2.46
N ALA A 32 -4.53 6.49 2.13
CA ALA A 32 -3.22 6.44 2.76
C ALA A 32 -3.27 6.63 4.29
N GLN A 33 -4.12 7.53 4.79
CA GLN A 33 -4.26 7.75 6.24
C GLN A 33 -4.77 6.50 6.99
N ALA A 34 -5.78 5.81 6.47
CA ALA A 34 -6.31 4.60 7.09
C ALA A 34 -5.26 3.47 7.09
N PHE A 35 -4.50 3.35 6.01
CA PHE A 35 -3.46 2.35 5.89
C PHE A 35 -2.27 2.63 6.81
N ASN A 36 -1.90 3.90 7.02
CA ASN A 36 -0.88 4.27 8.00
C ASN A 36 -1.26 3.79 9.40
N LYS A 37 -2.53 3.97 9.79
CA LYS A 37 -3.04 3.45 11.06
C LYS A 37 -2.89 1.93 11.16
N PHE A 38 -3.24 1.18 10.10
CA PHE A 38 -3.05 -0.28 10.10
C PHE A 38 -1.58 -0.71 10.18
N ILE A 39 -0.66 0.05 9.59
CA ILE A 39 0.79 -0.19 9.69
C ILE A 39 1.29 0.08 11.11
N GLU A 40 0.93 1.22 11.68
CA GLU A 40 1.35 1.64 13.04
C GLU A 40 0.82 0.69 14.11
N GLU A 41 -0.43 0.23 13.96
CA GLU A 41 -1.05 -0.77 14.82
C GLU A 41 -0.53 -2.19 14.55
N LYS A 42 0.37 -2.39 13.59
CA LYS A 42 0.91 -3.70 13.17
C LYS A 42 -0.20 -4.72 12.82
N ARG A 43 -1.27 -4.24 12.18
CA ARG A 43 -2.45 -5.03 11.84
C ARG A 43 -2.37 -5.66 10.46
N ILE A 44 -1.52 -5.18 9.56
CA ILE A 44 -1.36 -5.80 8.24
C ILE A 44 -0.66 -7.16 8.40
N ARG A 45 -1.40 -8.24 8.16
CA ARG A 45 -0.91 -9.62 8.24
C ARG A 45 -0.35 -10.09 6.89
N GLU A 46 -1.11 -9.87 5.83
CA GLU A 46 -0.76 -10.28 4.47
C GLU A 46 -1.16 -9.20 3.46
N CYS A 47 -0.42 -9.12 2.36
CA CYS A 47 -0.61 -8.18 1.27
C CYS A 47 -0.31 -8.90 -0.04
N HIS A 48 -1.35 -9.18 -0.83
CA HIS A 48 -1.25 -9.96 -2.07
C HIS A 48 -1.65 -9.12 -3.26
N VAL A 49 -0.85 -9.11 -4.32
CA VAL A 49 -1.29 -8.57 -5.62
C VAL A 49 -2.27 -9.58 -6.22
N VAL A 50 -3.50 -9.15 -6.51
CA VAL A 50 -4.57 -10.02 -7.02
C VAL A 50 -4.93 -9.73 -8.48
N ASN A 51 -4.59 -8.53 -8.98
CA ASN A 51 -4.75 -8.18 -10.39
C ASN A 51 -3.66 -7.19 -10.83
N VAL A 52 -3.29 -7.27 -12.10
CA VAL A 52 -2.43 -6.29 -12.78
C VAL A 52 -3.11 -5.94 -14.10
N GLU A 53 -3.69 -4.75 -14.18
CA GLU A 53 -4.36 -4.28 -15.39
C GLU A 53 -3.35 -3.60 -16.30
N LYS A 54 -3.22 -4.15 -17.52
CA LYS A 54 -2.29 -3.68 -18.55
C LYS A 54 -2.98 -3.11 -19.78
N GLU A 55 -4.30 -3.17 -19.85
CA GLU A 55 -5.08 -2.67 -20.99
C GLU A 55 -5.50 -1.21 -20.76
N ASN A 56 -5.40 -0.40 -21.82
CA ASN A 56 -5.84 1.00 -21.97
C ASN A 56 -4.82 2.14 -21.79
N CYS A 57 -3.56 2.00 -22.22
CA CYS A 57 -2.61 3.13 -22.40
C CYS A 57 -2.43 4.10 -21.21
N CYS A 58 -2.95 3.79 -20.02
CA CYS A 58 -2.73 4.51 -18.79
C CYS A 58 -1.93 3.63 -17.83
N ASP A 59 -1.27 4.27 -16.88
CA ASP A 59 -0.30 3.68 -15.95
C ASP A 59 -0.75 2.31 -15.42
N GLU A 60 0.16 1.32 -15.48
CA GLU A 60 -0.11 -0.05 -15.01
C GLU A 60 -0.71 -0.02 -13.60
N CYS A 61 -1.97 -0.46 -13.48
CA CYS A 61 -2.69 -0.46 -12.21
C CYS A 61 -2.57 -1.83 -11.55
N ILE A 62 -2.24 -1.85 -10.26
CA ILE A 62 -2.22 -3.06 -9.45
C ILE A 62 -3.36 -3.06 -8.44
N CYS A 63 -4.08 -4.17 -8.35
CA CYS A 63 -5.03 -4.40 -7.28
C CYS A 63 -4.38 -5.24 -6.18
N VAL A 64 -4.53 -4.80 -4.94
CA VAL A 64 -3.92 -5.44 -3.77
C VAL A 64 -4.99 -5.83 -2.76
N LEU A 65 -4.97 -7.10 -2.34
CA LEU A 65 -5.77 -7.61 -1.23
C LEU A 65 -4.95 -7.56 0.07
N LEU A 66 -5.47 -6.85 1.06
CA LEU A 66 -4.90 -6.83 2.42
C LEU A 66 -5.71 -7.72 3.36
N LYS A 67 -5.01 -8.53 4.15
CA LYS A 67 -5.58 -9.20 5.31
C LYS A 67 -5.11 -8.49 6.58
N LEU A 68 -6.08 -8.06 7.39
CA LEU A 68 -5.83 -7.39 8.65
C LEU A 68 -6.07 -8.33 9.82
N ASN A 69 -5.28 -8.18 10.89
CA ASN A 69 -5.60 -8.74 12.20
C ASN A 69 -6.68 -7.86 12.87
N GLU A 70 -7.48 -8.49 13.71
CA GLU A 70 -8.39 -7.79 14.62
C GLU A 70 -7.60 -6.83 15.52
N LEU A 71 -8.26 -5.76 15.97
CA LEU A 71 -7.69 -4.89 16.99
C LEU A 71 -7.46 -5.75 18.24
N LYS A 72 -6.24 -5.71 18.75
CA LYS A 72 -5.98 -6.20 20.11
C LYS A 72 -6.43 -5.10 21.05
N ASP A 73 -7.43 -5.39 21.87
CA ASP A 73 -7.91 -4.52 22.94
C ASP A 73 -6.80 -4.19 23.96
#